data_AF-A0A453NQK5-F1
#
_entry.id   AF-A0A453NQK5-F1
#
_cell.length_a   1.000
_cell.length_b   1.000
_cell.length_c   1.000
_cell.angle_alpha   90.00
_cell.angle_beta   90.00
_cell.angle_gamma   90.00
#
_symmetry.space_group_name_H-M   'P 1'
#
loop_
_entity.id
_entity.type
_entity.pdbx_description
1 polymer ?
#
loop_
_entity_poly.entity_id
_entity_poly.type
_entity_poly.pdbx_seq_one_letter_code
_entity_poly.pdbx_strand_id
1 'polypeptide(L)'
;QDPYAKEFGINISDKLTSIEARVLPAPWLKYHDTGKESECLPRVGEWDMKNKKVVNGCIVNHWASINFSRSVQESTASGFCQELAQTCKLLGMEFNSEPAIPMYSARPEQAVQVLKHVYNAALKKLKGKELELLLVILPDNNGALYGDIKRICETELGLMSQCCLAKHVFKICKRYLANVSLKINVKMGGRNTILLDAVSRRIPLVSDIPTIIFGADVTHPETREDNSPSIAAVVASQDWPEVTKYAGLVCAQAYRQELIQDLYKTWHDPQRGTVTGGMIRELLISFRKATGQKPLRIIFYRDGISAGQFHQVLLYELDAIRKVVNDVLPIIGHAYTNILINPLDIFRPVHL
;
A
#
# COMPACT_ATOMS: atom_id res chain seq x y z
N GLN A 1 34.31 10.26 -35.99
CA GLN A 1 32.90 10.36 -36.42
C GLN A 1 32.50 9.01 -36.98
N ASP A 2 31.32 8.53 -36.61
CA ASP A 2 30.76 7.30 -37.15
C ASP A 2 30.52 7.46 -38.67
N PRO A 3 31.07 6.58 -39.53
CA PRO A 3 30.95 6.71 -40.98
C PRO A 3 29.51 6.56 -41.48
N TYR A 4 28.67 5.78 -40.80
CA TYR A 4 27.27 5.63 -41.12
C TYR A 4 26.50 6.91 -40.76
N ALA A 5 26.70 7.46 -39.56
CA ALA A 5 26.04 8.70 -39.17
C ALA A 5 26.35 9.86 -40.15
N LYS A 6 27.60 9.91 -40.64
CA LYS A 6 28.03 10.90 -41.66
C LYS A 6 27.31 10.72 -43.00
N GLU A 7 27.15 9.48 -43.47
CA GLU A 7 26.41 9.17 -44.71
C GLU A 7 24.95 9.66 -44.63
N PHE A 8 24.31 9.51 -43.47
CA PHE A 8 22.95 10.00 -43.22
C PHE A 8 22.87 11.49 -42.81
N GLY A 9 23.98 12.23 -42.84
CA GLY A 9 24.01 13.65 -42.48
C GLY A 9 23.72 13.96 -41.00
N ILE A 10 23.85 12.96 -40.13
CA ILE A 10 23.58 13.09 -38.69
C ILE A 10 24.82 13.67 -38.01
N ASN A 11 24.63 14.77 -37.28
CA ASN A 11 25.65 15.36 -36.42
C ASN A 11 25.21 15.32 -34.95
N ILE A 12 26.06 14.75 -34.09
CA ILE A 12 25.77 14.56 -32.66
C ILE A 12 26.60 15.59 -31.88
N SER A 13 25.93 16.43 -31.10
CA SER A 13 26.57 17.38 -30.19
C SER A 13 27.31 16.64 -29.07
N ASP A 14 28.50 17.12 -28.72
CA ASP A 14 29.27 16.70 -27.53
C ASP A 14 28.83 17.43 -26.25
N LYS A 15 28.01 18.47 -26.39
CA LYS A 15 27.42 19.21 -25.28
C LYS A 15 26.07 18.64 -24.89
N LEU A 16 25.87 18.50 -23.58
CA LEU A 16 24.56 18.18 -23.00
C LEU A 16 23.54 19.29 -23.30
N THR A 17 22.31 18.89 -23.58
CA THR A 17 21.19 19.82 -23.77
C THR A 17 20.90 20.56 -22.47
N SER A 18 20.91 21.90 -22.50
CA SER A 18 20.47 22.74 -21.39
C SER A 18 18.95 22.88 -21.39
N ILE A 19 18.32 22.71 -20.24
CA ILE A 19 16.87 22.78 -20.06
C ILE A 19 16.57 23.66 -18.84
N GLU A 20 15.61 24.56 -18.96
CA GLU A 20 15.10 25.31 -17.81
C GLU A 20 14.20 24.41 -16.95
N ALA A 21 14.55 24.29 -15.67
CA ALA A 21 13.83 23.47 -14.71
C ALA A 21 13.19 24.32 -13.61
N ARG A 22 12.16 23.76 -12.95
CA ARG A 22 11.50 24.39 -11.79
C ARG A 22 11.54 23.44 -10.60
N VAL A 23 11.82 24.00 -9.42
CA VAL A 23 11.69 23.29 -8.14
C VAL A 23 10.35 23.64 -7.52
N LEU A 24 9.44 22.66 -7.43
CA LEU A 24 8.14 22.87 -6.81
C LEU A 24 8.29 23.02 -5.29
N PRO A 25 7.50 23.89 -4.63
CA PRO A 25 7.51 24.00 -3.18
C PRO A 25 7.01 22.70 -2.55
N ALA A 26 7.61 22.31 -1.43
CA ALA A 26 7.14 21.17 -0.66
C ALA A 26 5.75 21.46 -0.05
N PRO A 27 4.83 20.48 0.01
CA PRO A 27 3.54 20.68 0.65
C PRO A 27 3.68 20.66 2.18
N TRP A 28 2.81 21.38 2.87
CA TRP A 28 2.71 21.31 4.33
C TRP A 28 2.05 20.01 4.77
N LEU A 29 2.70 19.30 5.69
CA LEU A 29 2.19 18.11 6.34
C LEU A 29 1.52 18.49 7.66
N LYS A 30 0.36 17.89 7.94
CA LYS A 30 -0.38 18.04 9.19
C LYS A 30 -0.40 16.72 9.98
N TYR A 31 -0.16 16.88 11.27
CA TYR A 31 -0.11 15.88 12.32
C TYR A 31 -1.14 16.20 13.41
N HIS A 32 -1.19 15.38 14.46
CA HIS A 32 -2.15 15.58 15.55
C HIS A 32 -1.77 16.78 16.45
N ASP A 33 -2.76 17.55 16.88
CA ASP A 33 -2.57 18.80 17.64
C ASP A 33 -2.02 18.59 19.06
N THR A 34 -2.07 17.36 19.58
CA THR A 34 -1.46 17.01 20.89
C THR A 34 0.02 16.64 20.80
N GLY A 35 0.60 16.66 19.59
CA GLY A 35 2.05 16.67 19.40
C GLY A 35 2.66 18.00 19.84
N LYS A 36 3.97 18.03 20.07
CA LYS A 36 4.69 19.31 20.25
C LYS A 36 4.77 20.08 18.93
N GLU A 37 4.76 19.37 17.81
CA GLU A 37 4.68 19.90 16.45
C GLU A 37 3.48 19.25 15.75
N SER A 38 2.53 20.07 15.29
CA SER A 38 1.33 19.64 14.57
C SER A 38 1.44 19.87 13.06
N GLU A 39 2.43 20.63 12.60
CA GLU A 39 2.66 20.93 11.19
C GLU A 39 4.15 20.83 10.85
N CYS A 40 4.45 20.38 9.64
CA CYS A 40 5.83 20.20 9.18
C CYS A 40 5.95 20.51 7.70
N LEU A 41 6.91 21.37 7.35
CA LEU A 41 7.32 21.59 5.97
C LEU A 41 8.56 20.71 5.68
N PRO A 42 8.46 19.72 4.78
CA PRO A 42 9.59 18.90 4.39
C PRO A 42 10.73 19.72 3.81
N ARG A 43 11.98 19.29 4.06
CA ARG A 43 13.17 19.93 3.52
C ARG A 43 13.93 18.92 2.66
N VAL A 44 14.19 19.28 1.40
CA VAL A 44 14.91 18.41 0.45
C VAL A 44 14.28 17.01 0.35
N GLY A 45 12.94 16.94 0.42
CA GLY A 45 12.20 15.67 0.36
C GLY A 45 12.17 14.85 1.66
N GLU A 46 12.76 15.34 2.75
CA GLU A 46 12.87 14.61 4.01
C GLU A 46 12.15 15.30 5.17
N TRP A 47 11.65 14.48 6.10
CA TRP A 47 11.10 14.88 7.40
C TRP A 47 11.15 13.69 8.38
N ASP A 48 10.93 13.95 9.67
CA ASP A 48 10.90 12.91 10.71
C ASP A 48 9.64 13.00 11.58
N MET A 49 9.47 12.01 12.47
CA MET A 49 8.38 11.95 13.46
C MET A 49 8.76 12.56 14.82
N LYS A 50 9.91 13.22 14.95
CA LYS A 50 10.32 13.82 16.22
C LYS A 50 9.29 14.88 16.59
N ASN A 51 8.89 14.91 17.86
CA ASN A 51 7.91 15.86 18.42
C ASN A 51 6.48 15.77 17.86
N LYS A 52 6.21 14.85 16.94
CA LYS A 52 4.93 14.72 16.24
C LYS A 52 4.17 13.49 16.71
N LYS A 53 2.85 13.52 16.55
CA LYS A 53 1.96 12.38 16.74
C LYS A 53 1.17 12.13 15.47
N VAL A 54 0.89 10.88 15.16
CA VAL A 54 0.12 10.51 13.97
C VAL A 54 -1.25 11.16 14.00
N VAL A 55 -1.75 11.64 12.85
CA VAL A 55 -3.00 12.39 12.79
C VAL A 55 -4.22 11.57 13.26
N ASN A 56 -4.22 10.27 12.97
CA ASN A 56 -5.17 9.33 13.56
C ASN A 56 -4.42 8.06 13.99
N GLY A 57 -4.29 7.88 15.30
CA GLY A 57 -3.79 6.64 15.88
C GLY A 57 -4.79 5.51 15.72
N CYS A 58 -4.30 4.33 15.34
CA CYS A 58 -5.05 3.09 15.40
C CYS A 58 -5.26 2.65 16.86
N ILE A 59 -6.21 1.73 17.04
CA ILE A 59 -6.49 1.06 18.31
C ILE A 59 -6.08 -0.41 18.15
N VAL A 60 -5.25 -0.92 19.06
CA VAL A 60 -4.81 -2.31 19.15
C VAL A 60 -4.91 -2.75 20.62
N ASN A 61 -6.04 -3.34 20.97
CA ASN A 61 -6.35 -3.90 22.29
C ASN A 61 -5.76 -5.30 22.48
N HIS A 62 -5.76 -6.09 21.42
CA HIS A 62 -5.50 -7.53 21.46
C HIS A 62 -4.44 -7.89 20.43
N TRP A 63 -3.21 -8.08 20.88
CA TRP A 63 -2.10 -8.52 20.04
C TRP A 63 -1.36 -9.70 20.64
N ALA A 64 -0.65 -10.43 19.80
CA ALA A 64 0.20 -11.55 20.21
C ALA A 64 1.54 -11.49 19.47
N SER A 65 2.51 -12.30 19.91
CA SER A 65 3.81 -12.35 19.27
C SER A 65 4.39 -13.74 19.15
N ILE A 66 5.06 -14.01 18.02
CA ILE A 66 5.77 -15.25 17.75
C ILE A 66 7.23 -14.95 17.41
N ASN A 67 8.16 -15.68 18.02
CA ASN A 67 9.57 -15.63 17.69
C ASN A 67 9.99 -16.90 16.93
N PHE A 68 10.31 -16.74 15.64
CA PHE A 68 10.88 -17.81 14.81
C PHE A 68 12.41 -17.81 14.77
N SER A 69 13.07 -16.82 15.41
CA SER A 69 14.53 -16.72 15.41
C SER A 69 15.13 -17.41 16.63
N ARG A 70 15.84 -18.53 16.40
CA ARG A 70 16.54 -19.26 17.47
C ARG A 70 17.67 -18.46 18.13
N SER A 71 18.21 -17.46 17.43
CA SER A 71 19.30 -16.63 17.96
C SER A 71 18.80 -15.61 18.99
N VAL A 72 17.49 -15.27 18.97
CA VAL A 72 16.91 -14.27 19.85
C VAL A 72 16.25 -14.97 21.04
N GLN A 73 16.72 -14.68 22.25
CA GLN A 73 16.10 -15.17 23.48
C GLN A 73 14.70 -14.56 23.68
N GLU A 74 13.78 -15.32 24.26
CA GLU A 74 12.39 -14.89 24.48
C GLU A 74 12.28 -13.59 25.30
N SER A 75 13.13 -13.41 26.30
CA SER A 75 13.18 -12.17 27.09
C SER A 75 13.55 -10.94 26.25
N THR A 76 14.53 -11.09 25.35
CA THR A 76 14.96 -10.02 24.44
C THR A 76 13.89 -9.71 23.40
N ALA A 77 13.28 -10.76 22.84
CA ALA A 77 12.17 -10.64 21.90
C ALA A 77 10.95 -9.94 22.55
N SER A 78 10.58 -10.36 23.76
CA SER A 78 9.46 -9.77 24.50
C SER A 78 9.72 -8.32 24.86
N GLY A 79 10.94 -7.99 25.33
CA GLY A 79 11.35 -6.61 25.59
C GLY A 79 11.28 -5.72 24.34
N PHE A 80 11.70 -6.24 23.18
CA PHE A 80 11.54 -5.52 21.91
C PHE A 80 10.07 -5.25 21.57
N CYS A 81 9.18 -6.24 21.74
CA CYS A 81 7.75 -6.05 21.49
C CYS A 81 7.12 -5.01 22.43
N GLN A 82 7.53 -5.00 23.70
CA GLN A 82 7.09 -3.99 24.68
C GLN A 82 7.58 -2.58 24.32
N GLU A 83 8.85 -2.42 23.91
CA GLU A 83 9.40 -1.15 23.43
C GLU A 83 8.69 -0.64 22.16
N LEU A 84 8.33 -1.57 21.26
CA LEU A 84 7.55 -1.24 20.06
C LEU A 84 6.13 -0.77 20.44
N ALA A 85 5.45 -1.48 21.34
CA ALA A 85 4.14 -1.09 21.87
C ALA A 85 4.19 0.29 22.53
N GLN A 86 5.22 0.56 23.32
CA GLN A 86 5.45 1.87 23.94
C GLN A 86 5.70 2.96 22.90
N THR A 87 6.46 2.67 21.85
CA THR A 87 6.69 3.60 20.73
C THR A 87 5.38 3.92 20.00
N CYS A 88 4.51 2.93 19.80
CA CYS A 88 3.19 3.16 19.22
C CYS A 88 2.36 4.16 20.06
N LYS A 89 2.36 4.00 21.40
CA LYS A 89 1.70 4.94 22.32
C LYS A 89 2.28 6.35 22.23
N LEU A 90 3.60 6.47 22.22
CA LEU A 90 4.27 7.78 22.12
C LEU A 90 3.90 8.51 20.83
N LEU A 91 3.71 7.78 19.74
CA LEU A 91 3.27 8.33 18.45
C LEU A 91 1.78 8.65 18.39
N GLY A 92 0.99 8.33 19.42
CA GLY A 92 -0.43 8.68 19.51
C GLY A 92 -1.40 7.56 19.14
N MET A 93 -0.95 6.29 19.10
CA MET A 93 -1.84 5.13 18.96
C MET A 93 -2.33 4.62 20.32
N GLU A 94 -3.52 4.03 20.35
CA GLU A 94 -4.03 3.29 21.51
C GLU A 94 -3.59 1.82 21.40
N PHE A 95 -2.42 1.51 21.95
CA PHE A 95 -1.82 0.18 21.81
C PHE A 95 -1.70 -0.47 23.19
N ASN A 96 -2.20 -1.68 23.40
CA ASN A 96 -2.10 -2.34 24.71
C ASN A 96 -0.64 -2.72 25.04
N SER A 97 -0.18 -2.47 26.27
CA SER A 97 1.22 -2.75 26.65
C SER A 97 1.53 -4.24 26.64
N GLU A 98 0.58 -5.06 27.06
CA GLU A 98 0.78 -6.50 27.25
C GLU A 98 0.12 -7.29 26.13
N PRO A 99 0.76 -8.36 25.64
CA PRO A 99 0.14 -9.26 24.68
C PRO A 99 -0.99 -10.07 25.33
N ALA A 100 -1.97 -10.47 24.51
CA ALA A 100 -3.11 -11.27 24.95
C ALA A 100 -2.68 -12.62 25.55
N ILE A 101 -1.65 -13.23 24.99
CA ILE A 101 -1.03 -14.48 25.44
C ILE A 101 0.49 -14.30 25.58
N PRO A 102 1.18 -15.11 26.39
CA PRO A 102 2.64 -15.14 26.41
C PRO A 102 3.23 -15.37 25.02
N MET A 103 4.45 -14.87 24.79
CA MET A 103 5.15 -15.05 23.52
C MET A 103 5.34 -16.55 23.24
N TYR A 104 5.17 -16.92 21.96
CA TYR A 104 5.45 -18.29 21.52
C TYR A 104 6.76 -18.32 20.73
N SER A 105 7.68 -19.21 21.09
CA SER A 105 8.93 -19.43 20.36
C SER A 105 8.85 -20.72 19.56
N ALA A 106 9.19 -20.68 18.28
CA ALA A 106 9.08 -21.83 17.39
C ALA A 106 10.18 -21.86 16.33
N ARG A 107 10.32 -23.01 15.67
CA ARG A 107 11.22 -23.12 14.51
C ARG A 107 10.47 -22.74 13.22
N PRO A 108 11.14 -22.18 12.19
CA PRO A 108 10.51 -21.81 10.92
C PRO A 108 9.66 -22.92 10.29
N GLU A 109 10.09 -24.18 10.40
CA GLU A 109 9.41 -25.34 9.82
C GLU A 109 8.02 -25.60 10.44
N GLN A 110 7.75 -25.02 11.62
CA GLN A 110 6.51 -25.18 12.36
C GLN A 110 5.53 -24.01 12.14
N ALA A 111 5.83 -23.07 11.23
CA ALA A 111 5.09 -21.82 11.08
C ALA A 111 3.57 -22.03 10.93
N VAL A 112 3.15 -22.94 10.06
CA VAL A 112 1.72 -23.23 9.81
C VAL A 112 0.99 -23.63 11.10
N GLN A 113 1.55 -24.61 11.82
CA GLN A 113 0.94 -25.15 13.03
C GLN A 113 0.93 -24.11 14.15
N VAL A 114 2.02 -23.37 14.31
CA VAL A 114 2.21 -22.40 15.40
C VAL A 114 1.33 -21.16 15.19
N LEU A 115 1.18 -20.67 13.97
CA LEU A 115 0.28 -19.56 13.65
C LEU A 115 -1.17 -19.91 14.05
N LYS A 116 -1.65 -21.08 13.62
CA LYS A 116 -3.00 -21.56 13.96
C LYS A 116 -3.15 -21.80 15.47
N HIS A 117 -2.13 -22.35 16.13
CA HIS A 117 -2.14 -22.57 17.57
C HIS A 117 -2.24 -21.26 18.35
N VAL A 118 -1.38 -20.28 18.05
CA VAL A 118 -1.35 -18.96 18.70
C VAL A 118 -2.65 -18.22 18.49
N TYR A 119 -3.19 -18.23 17.28
CA TYR A 119 -4.48 -17.62 16.97
C TYR A 119 -5.61 -18.23 17.81
N ASN A 120 -5.73 -19.56 17.84
CA ASN A 120 -6.75 -20.27 18.62
C ASN A 120 -6.58 -20.08 20.13
N ALA A 121 -5.33 -20.09 20.62
CA ALA A 121 -5.02 -19.85 22.03
C ALA A 121 -5.43 -18.43 22.46
N ALA A 122 -5.15 -17.43 21.60
CA ALA A 122 -5.58 -16.06 21.82
C ALA A 122 -7.11 -15.95 21.82
N LEU A 123 -7.81 -16.50 20.82
CA LEU A 123 -9.28 -16.51 20.78
C LEU A 123 -9.91 -17.11 22.04
N LYS A 124 -9.38 -18.25 22.52
CA LYS A 124 -9.85 -18.89 23.74
C LYS A 124 -9.64 -18.02 24.97
N LYS A 125 -8.45 -17.41 25.12
CA LYS A 125 -8.15 -16.54 26.27
C LYS A 125 -8.96 -15.23 26.24
N LEU A 126 -9.20 -14.70 25.05
CA LEU A 126 -9.97 -13.49 24.81
C LEU A 126 -11.49 -13.72 24.87
N LYS A 127 -11.95 -14.94 25.21
CA LYS A 127 -13.36 -15.32 25.32
C LYS A 127 -14.16 -14.99 24.04
N GLY A 128 -13.56 -15.25 22.88
CA GLY A 128 -14.18 -15.00 21.58
C GLY A 128 -14.00 -13.58 21.04
N LYS A 129 -13.29 -12.66 21.74
CA LYS A 129 -12.85 -11.42 21.11
C LYS A 129 -11.72 -11.70 20.12
N GLU A 130 -11.70 -10.91 19.04
CA GLU A 130 -10.76 -11.05 17.94
C GLU A 130 -9.32 -10.67 18.37
N LEU A 131 -8.35 -11.41 17.84
CA LEU A 131 -6.94 -11.03 17.90
C LEU A 131 -6.68 -10.08 16.72
N GLU A 132 -6.27 -8.84 17.01
CA GLU A 132 -6.21 -7.78 16.01
C GLU A 132 -4.84 -7.71 15.30
N LEU A 133 -3.75 -8.02 16.01
CA LEU A 133 -2.39 -7.91 15.46
C LEU A 133 -1.47 -9.05 15.93
N LEU A 134 -0.67 -9.57 14.99
CA LEU A 134 0.41 -10.50 15.25
C LEU A 134 1.77 -9.87 14.95
N LEU A 135 2.61 -9.72 15.97
CA LEU A 135 4.01 -9.37 15.82
C LEU A 135 4.85 -10.63 15.59
N VAL A 136 5.66 -10.66 14.54
CA VAL A 136 6.45 -11.85 14.21
C VAL A 136 7.93 -11.50 14.11
N ILE A 137 8.77 -12.15 14.91
CA ILE A 137 10.22 -12.03 14.81
C ILE A 137 10.74 -13.13 13.88
N LEU A 138 11.42 -12.71 12.82
CA LEU A 138 11.99 -13.59 11.81
C LEU A 138 13.51 -13.66 11.94
N PRO A 139 14.13 -14.81 11.61
CA PRO A 139 15.56 -14.83 11.34
C PRO A 139 15.90 -13.91 10.16
N ASP A 140 17.13 -13.39 10.12
CA ASP A 140 17.57 -12.48 9.06
C ASP A 140 17.60 -13.16 7.68
N ASN A 141 17.96 -14.46 7.65
CA ASN A 141 17.75 -15.33 6.50
C ASN A 141 16.47 -16.15 6.72
N ASN A 142 15.36 -15.70 6.12
CA ASN A 142 14.05 -16.29 6.35
C ASN A 142 13.47 -17.05 5.14
N GLY A 143 14.14 -17.07 3.98
CA GLY A 143 13.68 -17.84 2.81
C GLY A 143 12.17 -17.69 2.53
N ALA A 144 11.45 -18.81 2.44
CA ALA A 144 10.00 -18.84 2.21
C ALA A 144 9.15 -18.44 3.43
N LEU A 145 9.71 -18.39 4.64
CA LEU A 145 8.98 -18.20 5.90
C LEU A 145 8.16 -16.90 5.90
N TYR A 146 8.73 -15.80 5.40
CA TYR A 146 8.01 -14.52 5.32
C TYR A 146 6.75 -14.65 4.44
N GLY A 147 6.89 -15.29 3.28
CA GLY A 147 5.79 -15.54 2.34
C GLY A 147 4.73 -16.47 2.94
N ASP A 148 5.13 -17.54 3.62
CA ASP A 148 4.21 -18.46 4.30
C ASP A 148 3.41 -17.77 5.40
N ILE A 149 4.07 -16.99 6.27
CA ILE A 149 3.40 -16.22 7.33
C ILE A 149 2.39 -15.26 6.71
N LYS A 150 2.79 -14.54 5.67
CA LYS A 150 1.94 -13.57 4.98
C LYS A 150 0.71 -14.23 4.38
N ARG A 151 0.90 -15.29 3.60
CA ARG A 151 -0.18 -16.09 3.01
C ARG A 151 -1.15 -16.56 4.10
N ILE A 152 -0.66 -17.27 5.11
CA ILE A 152 -1.53 -17.89 6.13
C ILE A 152 -2.30 -16.81 6.93
N CYS A 153 -1.62 -15.75 7.35
CA CYS A 153 -2.26 -14.67 8.10
C CYS A 153 -3.33 -13.96 7.26
N GLU A 154 -3.03 -13.61 6.01
CA GLU A 154 -3.89 -12.75 5.19
C GLU A 154 -4.98 -13.53 4.45
N THR A 155 -4.79 -14.82 4.14
CA THR A 155 -5.77 -15.63 3.39
C THR A 155 -6.53 -16.66 4.21
N GLU A 156 -5.92 -17.25 5.24
CA GLU A 156 -6.57 -18.32 6.05
C GLU A 156 -7.12 -17.79 7.38
N LEU A 157 -6.38 -16.89 8.05
CA LEU A 157 -6.72 -16.43 9.40
C LEU A 157 -7.42 -15.07 9.43
N GLY A 158 -7.27 -14.25 8.39
CA GLY A 158 -7.75 -12.86 8.40
C GLY A 158 -7.05 -11.97 9.43
N LEU A 159 -5.81 -12.30 9.80
CA LEU A 159 -5.07 -11.67 10.89
C LEU A 159 -4.01 -10.71 10.36
N MET A 160 -4.01 -9.46 10.84
CA MET A 160 -2.96 -8.51 10.48
C MET A 160 -1.63 -8.90 11.12
N SER A 161 -0.56 -8.92 10.32
CA SER A 161 0.78 -9.29 10.77
C SER A 161 1.84 -8.22 10.49
N GLN A 162 2.74 -8.02 11.45
CA GLN A 162 3.94 -7.19 11.33
C GLN A 162 5.21 -7.99 11.65
N CYS A 163 5.96 -8.31 10.61
CA CYS A 163 7.22 -9.04 10.73
C CYS A 163 8.40 -8.09 11.03
N CYS A 164 9.30 -8.50 11.90
CA CYS A 164 10.54 -7.80 12.26
C CYS A 164 11.73 -8.76 12.17
N LEU A 165 12.85 -8.32 11.60
CA LEU A 165 14.05 -9.15 11.49
C LEU A 165 14.85 -9.16 12.79
N ALA A 166 15.46 -10.30 13.11
CA ALA A 166 16.24 -10.53 14.32
C ALA A 166 17.34 -9.47 14.56
N LYS A 167 18.05 -9.03 13.51
CA LYS A 167 19.06 -7.95 13.64
C LYS A 167 18.54 -6.67 14.29
N HIS A 168 17.26 -6.34 14.08
CA HIS A 168 16.64 -5.14 14.67
C HIS A 168 16.13 -5.35 16.09
N VAL A 169 15.98 -6.61 16.50
CA VAL A 169 15.66 -7.01 17.87
C VAL A 169 16.91 -6.95 18.75
N PHE A 170 18.06 -7.42 18.24
CA PHE A 170 19.34 -7.33 18.97
C PHE A 170 19.82 -5.90 19.18
N LYS A 171 19.66 -5.05 18.16
CA LYS A 171 20.08 -3.65 18.20
C LYS A 171 18.89 -2.75 17.93
N ILE A 172 18.15 -2.47 19.00
CA ILE A 172 16.99 -1.59 18.96
C ILE A 172 17.42 -0.18 18.58
N CYS A 173 16.80 0.35 17.53
CA CYS A 173 16.99 1.73 17.08
C CYS A 173 15.65 2.46 17.12
N LYS A 174 15.61 3.64 17.76
CA LYS A 174 14.39 4.46 17.87
C LYS A 174 13.78 4.79 16.51
N ARG A 175 14.62 5.06 15.51
CA ARG A 175 14.17 5.32 14.12
C ARG A 175 13.49 4.09 13.51
N TYR A 176 14.04 2.89 13.76
CA TYR A 176 13.43 1.65 13.29
C TYR A 176 12.07 1.40 13.95
N LEU A 177 12.00 1.53 15.29
CA LEU A 177 10.73 1.38 16.02
C LEU A 177 9.67 2.37 15.50
N ALA A 178 10.02 3.65 15.33
CA ALA A 178 9.11 4.65 14.78
C ALA A 178 8.59 4.24 13.39
N ASN A 179 9.47 3.81 12.48
CA ASN A 179 9.08 3.40 11.14
C ASN A 179 8.18 2.13 11.15
N VAL A 180 8.45 1.17 12.04
CA VAL A 180 7.59 -0.01 12.21
C VAL A 180 6.24 0.38 12.80
N SER A 181 6.22 1.26 13.80
CA SER A 181 5.00 1.81 14.39
C SER A 181 4.13 2.54 13.35
N LEU A 182 4.74 3.31 12.42
CA LEU A 182 4.02 3.93 11.31
C LEU A 182 3.38 2.91 10.35
N LYS A 183 4.04 1.77 10.11
CA LYS A 183 3.48 0.66 9.30
C LYS A 183 2.32 -0.02 10.02
N ILE A 184 2.45 -0.25 11.32
CA ILE A 184 1.38 -0.82 12.16
C ILE A 184 0.16 0.11 12.11
N ASN A 185 0.36 1.41 12.29
CA ASN A 185 -0.73 2.37 12.30
C ASN A 185 -1.58 2.29 11.03
N VAL A 186 -0.96 2.30 9.85
CA VAL A 186 -1.66 2.24 8.56
C VAL A 186 -2.34 0.89 8.35
N LYS A 187 -1.67 -0.22 8.71
CA LYS A 187 -2.25 -1.58 8.64
C LYS A 187 -3.51 -1.72 9.47
N MET A 188 -3.54 -1.06 10.64
CA MET A 188 -4.67 -1.07 11.56
C MET A 188 -5.66 0.08 11.29
N GLY A 189 -5.63 0.68 10.09
CA GLY A 189 -6.61 1.68 9.64
C GLY A 189 -6.38 3.11 10.12
N GLY A 190 -5.29 3.37 10.84
CA GLY A 190 -4.84 4.70 11.23
C GLY A 190 -4.25 5.50 10.06
N ARG A 191 -4.05 6.80 10.29
CA ARG A 191 -3.46 7.74 9.33
C ARG A 191 -2.25 8.41 9.97
N ASN A 192 -1.11 8.37 9.30
CA ASN A 192 0.13 8.91 9.84
C ASN A 192 0.20 10.43 9.73
N THR A 193 -0.12 10.95 8.54
CA THR A 193 -0.04 12.36 8.18
C THR A 193 -1.07 12.66 7.10
N ILE A 194 -1.46 13.93 6.97
CA ILE A 194 -2.32 14.43 5.89
C ILE A 194 -1.70 15.69 5.29
N LEU A 195 -2.07 16.04 4.06
CA LEU A 195 -1.67 17.31 3.46
C LEU A 195 -2.56 18.43 3.99
N LEU A 196 -1.97 19.53 4.49
CA LEU A 196 -2.72 20.66 5.04
C LEU A 196 -3.69 21.26 4.00
N ASP A 197 -3.24 21.32 2.75
CA ASP A 197 -4.06 21.82 1.63
C ASP A 197 -5.19 20.87 1.24
N ALA A 198 -5.08 19.56 1.52
CA ALA A 198 -6.19 18.64 1.28
C ALA A 198 -7.37 18.94 2.21
N VAL A 199 -7.09 19.19 3.50
CA VAL A 199 -8.09 19.58 4.50
C VAL A 199 -8.76 20.89 4.12
N SER A 200 -7.98 21.84 3.59
CA SER A 200 -8.45 23.16 3.18
C SER A 200 -9.07 23.18 1.77
N ARG A 201 -9.17 22.03 1.10
CA ARG A 201 -9.63 21.88 -0.29
C ARG A 201 -8.89 22.76 -1.31
N ARG A 202 -7.58 22.91 -1.13
CA ARG A 202 -6.70 23.74 -1.97
C ARG A 202 -5.81 22.96 -2.92
N ILE A 203 -5.89 21.63 -2.94
CA ILE A 203 -5.19 20.82 -3.94
C ILE A 203 -6.03 20.79 -5.22
N PRO A 204 -5.59 21.45 -6.31
CA PRO A 204 -6.35 21.50 -7.55
C PRO A 204 -6.53 20.10 -8.13
N LEU A 205 -7.69 19.84 -8.74
CA LEU A 205 -8.05 18.57 -9.36
C LEU A 205 -8.13 17.36 -8.41
N VAL A 206 -7.87 17.53 -7.12
CA VAL A 206 -7.91 16.44 -6.12
C VAL A 206 -8.97 16.72 -5.05
N SER A 207 -8.93 17.90 -4.45
CA SER A 207 -9.72 18.22 -3.25
C SER A 207 -10.89 19.19 -3.51
N ASP A 208 -11.00 19.71 -4.74
CA ASP A 208 -12.03 20.66 -5.19
C ASP A 208 -13.41 19.99 -5.35
N ILE A 209 -13.44 18.77 -5.87
CA ILE A 209 -14.65 17.93 -5.99
C ILE A 209 -14.29 16.49 -5.59
N PRO A 210 -15.28 15.66 -5.20
CA PRO A 210 -15.07 14.25 -4.90
C PRO A 210 -14.27 13.55 -6.01
N THR A 211 -13.01 13.25 -5.69
CA THR A 211 -12.04 12.67 -6.62
C THR A 211 -11.52 11.37 -6.03
N ILE A 212 -11.52 10.32 -6.83
CA ILE A 212 -10.86 9.05 -6.51
C ILE A 212 -9.56 8.95 -7.32
N ILE A 213 -8.48 8.56 -6.65
CA ILE A 213 -7.16 8.37 -7.27
C ILE A 213 -6.85 6.88 -7.28
N PHE A 214 -6.60 6.34 -8.47
CA PHE A 214 -6.16 4.98 -8.73
C PHE A 214 -4.65 4.93 -8.98
N GLY A 215 -4.05 3.83 -8.56
CA GLY A 215 -2.71 3.40 -8.96
C GLY A 215 -2.80 1.98 -9.50
N ALA A 216 -2.13 1.68 -10.61
CA ALA A 216 -2.13 0.37 -11.22
C ALA A 216 -0.74 -0.02 -11.71
N ASP A 217 -0.38 -1.28 -11.52
CA ASP A 217 0.88 -1.87 -11.96
C ASP A 217 0.71 -3.35 -12.32
N VAL A 218 1.60 -3.87 -13.16
CA VAL A 218 1.69 -5.29 -13.50
C VAL A 218 3.11 -5.76 -13.24
N THR A 219 3.24 -6.76 -12.38
CA THR A 219 4.52 -7.44 -12.14
C THR A 219 4.57 -8.73 -12.95
N HIS A 220 5.63 -8.88 -13.74
CA HIS A 220 5.93 -10.12 -14.46
C HIS A 220 6.85 -11.03 -13.65
N PRO A 221 6.76 -12.36 -13.83
CA PRO A 221 7.72 -13.29 -13.25
C PRO A 221 9.13 -13.09 -13.83
N GLU A 222 10.13 -13.61 -13.12
CA GLU A 222 11.51 -13.57 -13.57
C GLU A 222 11.69 -14.34 -14.89
N THR A 223 12.69 -13.96 -15.69
CA THR A 223 12.94 -14.49 -17.04
C THR A 223 13.17 -16.00 -17.13
N ARG A 224 13.30 -16.71 -16.01
CA ARG A 224 13.53 -18.16 -15.95
C ARG A 224 12.27 -18.97 -15.62
N GLU A 225 11.14 -18.31 -15.36
CA GLU A 225 9.87 -18.96 -15.05
C GLU A 225 8.89 -18.77 -16.21
N ASP A 226 8.84 -19.74 -17.12
CA ASP A 226 8.07 -19.60 -18.37
C ASP A 226 6.55 -19.72 -18.20
N ASN A 227 6.06 -20.20 -17.05
CA ASN A 227 4.64 -20.49 -16.81
C ASN A 227 4.03 -19.72 -15.63
N SER A 228 4.81 -18.88 -14.94
CA SER A 228 4.28 -18.10 -13.83
C SER A 228 3.34 -16.99 -14.34
N PRO A 229 2.19 -16.73 -13.69
CA PRO A 229 1.30 -15.67 -14.14
C PRO A 229 1.93 -14.29 -13.93
N SER A 230 1.52 -13.31 -14.73
CA SER A 230 1.74 -11.92 -14.34
C SER A 230 0.71 -11.53 -13.28
N ILE A 231 1.05 -10.63 -12.37
CA ILE A 231 0.16 -10.16 -11.31
C ILE A 231 -0.17 -8.69 -11.54
N ALA A 232 -1.43 -8.40 -11.83
CA ALA A 232 -1.95 -7.05 -11.86
C ALA A 232 -2.39 -6.62 -10.47
N ALA A 233 -2.03 -5.40 -10.06
CA ALA A 233 -2.48 -4.78 -8.83
C ALA A 233 -3.11 -3.43 -9.14
N VAL A 234 -4.31 -3.19 -8.60
CA VAL A 234 -5.01 -1.90 -8.73
C VAL A 234 -5.41 -1.44 -7.34
N VAL A 235 -4.98 -0.24 -6.98
CA VAL A 235 -5.35 0.43 -5.73
C VAL A 235 -6.19 1.66 -6.02
N ALA A 236 -7.07 2.04 -5.09
CA ALA A 236 -7.78 3.32 -5.15
C ALA A 236 -7.92 3.95 -3.77
N SER A 237 -7.84 5.29 -3.73
CA SER A 237 -8.08 6.07 -2.51
C SER A 237 -9.46 5.78 -1.93
N GLN A 238 -9.59 5.78 -0.60
CA GLN A 238 -10.80 5.43 0.15
C GLN A 238 -11.28 6.54 1.10
N ASP A 239 -10.55 7.65 1.16
CA ASP A 239 -10.93 8.86 1.88
C ASP A 239 -10.74 10.09 0.98
N TRP A 240 -11.65 11.06 1.13
CA TRP A 240 -11.63 12.33 0.43
C TRP A 240 -12.16 13.40 1.39
N PRO A 241 -11.54 14.60 1.45
CA PRO A 241 -10.52 15.13 0.53
C PRO A 241 -9.06 14.75 0.83
N GLU A 242 -8.76 14.02 1.91
CA GLU A 242 -7.39 13.84 2.39
C GLU A 242 -6.54 12.82 1.61
N VAL A 243 -7.17 11.85 0.93
CA VAL A 243 -6.51 10.86 0.04
C VAL A 243 -5.31 10.17 0.70
N THR A 244 -5.53 9.54 1.85
CA THR A 244 -4.48 8.86 2.64
C THR A 244 -4.69 7.37 2.81
N LYS A 245 -5.92 6.88 2.61
CA LYS A 245 -6.28 5.47 2.72
C LYS A 245 -6.47 4.90 1.34
N TYR A 246 -5.97 3.70 1.11
CA TYR A 246 -6.13 3.00 -0.17
C TYR A 246 -6.62 1.57 0.07
N ALA A 247 -7.54 1.12 -0.78
CA ALA A 247 -7.88 -0.29 -0.91
C ALA A 247 -7.19 -0.82 -2.16
N GLY A 248 -6.77 -2.08 -2.12
CA GLY A 248 -6.08 -2.74 -3.23
C GLY A 248 -6.77 -4.05 -3.61
N LEU A 249 -6.79 -4.32 -4.90
CA LEU A 249 -7.17 -5.59 -5.49
C LEU A 249 -5.98 -6.12 -6.29
N VAL A 250 -5.85 -7.44 -6.32
CA VAL A 250 -4.82 -8.14 -7.10
C VAL A 250 -5.47 -9.23 -7.94
N CYS A 251 -4.96 -9.43 -9.15
CA CYS A 251 -5.45 -10.44 -10.07
C CYS A 251 -4.29 -11.10 -10.82
N ALA A 252 -4.31 -12.42 -10.89
CA ALA A 252 -3.39 -13.15 -11.76
C ALA A 252 -3.88 -13.08 -13.22
N GLN A 253 -2.96 -12.85 -14.13
CA GLN A 253 -3.21 -12.81 -15.57
C GLN A 253 -2.15 -13.61 -16.33
N ALA A 254 -2.38 -13.78 -17.64
CA ALA A 254 -1.51 -14.59 -18.49
C ALA A 254 -0.02 -14.17 -18.41
N TYR A 255 0.87 -15.11 -18.73
CA TYR A 255 2.31 -14.88 -18.74
C TYR A 255 2.66 -13.67 -19.62
N ARG A 256 3.44 -12.73 -19.05
CA ARG A 256 3.87 -11.46 -19.69
C ARG A 256 2.74 -10.63 -20.32
N GLN A 257 1.53 -10.75 -19.81
CA GLN A 257 0.42 -9.89 -20.18
C GLN A 257 0.59 -8.54 -19.48
N GLU A 258 0.75 -7.44 -20.21
CA GLU A 258 0.84 -6.09 -19.63
C GLU A 258 -0.54 -5.43 -19.44
N LEU A 259 -1.49 -5.65 -20.37
CA LEU A 259 -2.83 -5.07 -20.23
C LEU A 259 -3.59 -5.72 -19.09
N ILE A 260 -4.09 -4.92 -18.16
CA ILE A 260 -4.86 -5.42 -17.02
C ILE A 260 -6.23 -5.89 -17.51
N GLN A 261 -6.40 -7.20 -17.63
CA GLN A 261 -7.63 -7.81 -18.17
C GLN A 261 -8.82 -7.68 -17.21
N ASP A 262 -8.56 -7.51 -15.92
CA ASP A 262 -9.60 -7.49 -14.88
C ASP A 262 -10.02 -6.09 -14.46
N LEU A 263 -9.68 -5.04 -15.21
CA LEU A 263 -10.22 -3.70 -14.94
C LEU A 263 -11.74 -3.69 -15.07
N TYR A 264 -12.25 -4.40 -16.06
CA TYR A 264 -13.67 -4.59 -16.36
C TYR A 264 -13.89 -6.00 -16.91
N LYS A 265 -14.85 -6.72 -16.35
CA LYS A 265 -15.27 -8.04 -16.85
C LYS A 265 -16.78 -8.15 -16.89
N THR A 266 -17.27 -8.94 -17.84
CA THR A 266 -18.67 -9.34 -17.93
C THR A 266 -18.77 -10.84 -18.00
N TRP A 267 -19.69 -11.43 -17.25
CA TRP A 267 -20.02 -12.85 -17.36
C TRP A 267 -21.53 -13.05 -17.28
N HIS A 268 -21.99 -14.20 -17.76
CA HIS A 268 -23.40 -14.57 -17.70
C HIS A 268 -23.67 -15.38 -16.42
N ASP A 269 -24.47 -14.82 -15.53
CA ASP A 269 -24.99 -15.49 -14.35
C ASP A 269 -26.35 -16.15 -14.68
N PRO A 270 -26.56 -17.44 -14.39
CA PRO A 270 -27.82 -18.12 -14.70
C PRO A 270 -29.08 -17.51 -14.08
N GLN A 271 -28.96 -16.77 -12.97
CA GLN A 271 -30.08 -16.16 -12.27
C GLN A 271 -30.19 -14.65 -12.52
N ARG A 272 -29.06 -13.96 -12.72
CA ARG A 272 -28.99 -12.50 -12.85
C ARG A 272 -28.78 -12.01 -14.28
N GLY A 273 -28.59 -12.90 -15.24
CA GLY A 273 -28.25 -12.55 -16.63
C GLY A 273 -26.82 -12.02 -16.73
N THR A 274 -26.59 -11.02 -17.58
CA THR A 274 -25.25 -10.41 -17.74
C THR A 274 -24.88 -9.61 -16.48
N VAL A 275 -23.83 -10.04 -15.79
CA VAL A 275 -23.26 -9.35 -14.64
C VAL A 275 -21.95 -8.68 -15.04
N THR A 276 -21.76 -7.45 -14.58
CA THR A 276 -20.54 -6.67 -14.79
C THR A 276 -19.74 -6.58 -13.49
N GLY A 277 -18.42 -6.67 -13.61
CA GLY A 277 -17.47 -6.71 -12.51
C GLY A 277 -16.11 -6.15 -12.93
N GLY A 278 -15.10 -6.46 -12.13
CA GLY A 278 -13.73 -6.00 -12.34
C GLY A 278 -13.26 -5.05 -11.24
N MET A 279 -11.96 -4.84 -11.20
CA MET A 279 -11.25 -4.18 -10.10
C MET A 279 -11.72 -2.73 -9.92
N ILE A 280 -11.96 -2.00 -11.02
CA ILE A 280 -12.42 -0.61 -10.95
C ILE A 280 -13.80 -0.51 -10.31
N ARG A 281 -14.73 -1.41 -10.68
CA ARG A 281 -16.10 -1.41 -10.15
C ARG A 281 -16.11 -1.61 -8.64
N GLU A 282 -15.40 -2.62 -8.16
CA GLU A 282 -15.33 -2.94 -6.73
C GLU A 282 -14.70 -1.79 -5.93
N LEU A 283 -13.65 -1.15 -6.46
CA LEU A 283 -13.00 -0.02 -5.82
C LEU A 283 -13.88 1.25 -5.80
N LEU A 284 -14.68 1.50 -6.83
CA LEU A 284 -15.66 2.60 -6.86
C LEU A 284 -16.78 2.39 -5.83
N ILE A 285 -17.28 1.15 -5.71
CA ILE A 285 -18.28 0.79 -4.69
C ILE A 285 -17.69 0.95 -3.29
N SER A 286 -16.45 0.50 -3.08
CA SER A 286 -15.73 0.66 -1.81
C SER A 286 -15.55 2.14 -1.45
N PHE A 287 -15.16 2.98 -2.41
CA PHE A 287 -15.03 4.42 -2.19
C PHE A 287 -16.35 5.07 -1.77
N ARG A 288 -17.46 4.73 -2.43
CA ARG A 288 -18.79 5.22 -2.07
C ARG A 288 -19.19 4.79 -0.66
N LYS A 289 -18.90 3.54 -0.29
CA LYS A 289 -19.16 3.01 1.05
C LYS A 289 -18.32 3.71 2.13
N ALA A 290 -17.06 3.99 1.84
CA ALA A 290 -16.12 4.59 2.79
C ALA A 290 -16.34 6.10 2.98
N THR A 291 -16.62 6.83 1.89
CA THR A 291 -16.71 8.31 1.91
C THR A 291 -18.14 8.84 1.96
N GLY A 292 -19.14 8.01 1.60
CA GLY A 292 -20.49 8.50 1.35
C GLY A 292 -20.58 9.44 0.14
N GLN A 293 -19.52 9.54 -0.69
CA GLN A 293 -19.44 10.40 -1.87
C GLN A 293 -19.39 9.60 -3.15
N LYS A 294 -19.82 10.23 -4.24
CA LYS A 294 -19.76 9.65 -5.60
C LYS A 294 -18.54 10.29 -6.27
N PRO A 295 -17.61 9.51 -6.83
CA PRO A 295 -16.45 10.12 -7.48
C PRO A 295 -16.92 10.85 -8.74
N LEU A 296 -16.70 12.16 -8.76
CA LEU A 296 -16.96 13.05 -9.91
C LEU A 296 -15.72 13.18 -10.80
N ARG A 297 -14.56 12.76 -10.29
CA ARG A 297 -13.30 12.69 -11.04
C ARG A 297 -12.53 11.43 -10.69
N ILE A 298 -11.95 10.82 -11.71
CA ILE A 298 -11.02 9.69 -11.61
C ILE A 298 -9.65 10.18 -12.09
N ILE A 299 -8.65 10.04 -11.22
CA ILE A 299 -7.24 10.16 -11.62
C ILE A 299 -6.66 8.74 -11.61
N PHE A 300 -6.03 8.31 -12.70
CA PHE A 300 -5.51 6.96 -12.84
C PHE A 300 -4.02 7.02 -13.20
N TYR A 301 -3.18 6.63 -12.24
CA TYR A 301 -1.75 6.49 -12.44
C TYR A 301 -1.44 5.04 -12.82
N ARG A 302 -0.83 4.83 -13.99
CA ARG A 302 -0.43 3.51 -14.49
C ARG A 302 1.08 3.47 -14.64
N ASP A 303 1.74 2.63 -13.82
CA ASP A 303 3.19 2.41 -13.87
C ASP A 303 3.57 1.37 -14.94
N GLY A 304 4.84 1.23 -15.29
CA GLY A 304 5.35 0.09 -16.08
C GLY A 304 5.05 0.08 -17.58
N ILE A 305 4.36 1.09 -18.12
CA ILE A 305 4.04 1.13 -19.56
C ILE A 305 5.25 1.63 -20.36
N SER A 306 5.72 0.85 -21.34
CA SER A 306 6.69 1.35 -22.32
C SER A 306 6.05 2.27 -23.36
N ALA A 307 6.82 3.20 -23.96
CA ALA A 307 6.33 4.11 -25.00
C ALA A 307 5.63 3.39 -26.17
N GLY A 308 6.10 2.20 -26.55
CA GLY A 308 5.50 1.39 -27.62
C GLY A 308 4.16 0.73 -27.24
N GLN A 309 3.88 0.57 -25.94
CA GLN A 309 2.64 -0.02 -25.42
C GLN A 309 1.60 1.04 -25.04
N PHE A 310 2.00 2.31 -24.90
CA PHE A 310 1.15 3.38 -24.39
C PHE A 310 -0.20 3.49 -25.09
N HIS A 311 -0.21 3.45 -26.42
CA HIS A 311 -1.45 3.60 -27.18
C HIS A 311 -2.43 2.44 -26.93
N GLN A 312 -1.91 1.21 -26.85
CA GLN A 312 -2.73 0.03 -26.61
C GLN A 312 -3.29 0.00 -25.18
N VAL A 313 -2.45 0.32 -24.19
CA VAL A 313 -2.86 0.44 -22.78
C VAL A 313 -3.92 1.53 -22.63
N LEU A 314 -3.66 2.72 -23.18
CA LEU A 314 -4.60 3.83 -23.14
C LEU A 314 -5.95 3.44 -23.73
N LEU A 315 -5.99 2.87 -24.94
CA LEU A 315 -7.25 2.51 -25.58
C LEU A 315 -8.03 1.44 -24.79
N TYR A 316 -7.36 0.37 -24.36
CA TYR A 316 -8.02 -0.76 -23.72
C TYR A 316 -8.44 -0.43 -22.27
N GLU A 317 -7.53 0.13 -21.47
CA GLU A 317 -7.78 0.41 -20.06
C GLU A 317 -8.72 1.62 -19.88
N LEU A 318 -8.61 2.67 -20.70
CA LEU A 318 -9.55 3.79 -20.65
C LEU A 318 -10.97 3.36 -21.05
N ASP A 319 -11.09 2.49 -22.06
CA ASP A 319 -12.39 1.94 -22.46
C ASP A 319 -12.99 1.09 -21.34
N ALA A 320 -12.19 0.25 -20.68
CA ALA A 320 -12.62 -0.51 -19.51
C ALA A 320 -13.12 0.40 -18.38
N ILE A 321 -12.39 1.48 -18.05
CA ILE A 321 -12.81 2.45 -17.03
C ILE A 321 -14.12 3.14 -17.44
N ARG A 322 -14.25 3.55 -18.71
CA ARG A 322 -15.47 4.19 -19.23
C ARG A 322 -16.69 3.28 -19.16
N LYS A 323 -16.52 1.99 -19.51
CA LYS A 323 -17.57 0.97 -19.40
C LYS A 323 -18.05 0.82 -17.95
N VAL A 324 -17.12 0.68 -17.01
CA VAL A 324 -17.45 0.59 -15.58
C VAL A 324 -18.22 1.84 -15.12
N VAL A 325 -17.75 3.02 -15.48
CA VAL A 325 -18.42 4.27 -15.11
C VAL A 325 -19.85 4.26 -15.66
N ASN A 326 -20.05 3.95 -16.93
CA ASN A 326 -21.40 3.90 -17.52
C ASN A 326 -22.31 2.85 -16.86
N ASP A 327 -21.79 1.70 -16.44
CA ASP A 327 -22.56 0.66 -15.77
C ASP A 327 -22.90 0.98 -14.32
N VAL A 328 -22.00 1.70 -13.65
CA VAL A 328 -22.12 2.04 -12.23
C VAL A 328 -22.88 3.35 -12.04
N LEU A 329 -22.87 4.25 -13.03
CA LEU A 329 -23.58 5.53 -13.00
C LEU A 329 -25.11 5.43 -12.75
N PRO A 330 -25.86 4.43 -13.26
CA PRO A 330 -27.26 4.24 -12.89
C PRO A 330 -27.46 3.90 -11.40
N ILE A 331 -26.51 3.15 -10.81
CA ILE A 331 -26.52 2.74 -9.41
C ILE A 331 -26.09 3.91 -8.51
N ILE A 332 -25.19 4.74 -9.02
CA ILE A 332 -24.56 5.86 -8.32
C ILE A 332 -25.15 7.20 -8.83
N GLY A 333 -26.27 7.26 -9.56
CA GLY A 333 -26.91 8.51 -10.04
C GLY A 333 -26.10 9.35 -11.05
N HIS A 334 -26.80 10.10 -11.91
CA HIS A 334 -26.22 10.84 -13.04
C HIS A 334 -25.24 11.94 -12.63
N ALA A 335 -23.97 11.80 -13.01
CA ALA A 335 -22.99 12.89 -13.09
C ALA A 335 -21.91 12.55 -14.13
N TYR A 336 -21.34 13.57 -14.79
CA TYR A 336 -20.21 13.42 -15.69
C TYR A 336 -18.93 13.17 -14.87
N THR A 337 -18.26 12.04 -15.11
CA THR A 337 -16.97 11.72 -14.47
C THR A 337 -15.81 12.10 -15.39
N ASN A 338 -14.99 13.06 -14.97
CA ASN A 338 -13.75 13.38 -15.70
C ASN A 338 -12.68 12.33 -15.40
N ILE A 339 -12.08 11.74 -16.44
CA ILE A 339 -11.03 10.72 -16.32
C ILE A 339 -9.70 11.32 -16.78
N LEU A 340 -8.70 11.32 -15.89
CA LEU A 340 -7.33 11.70 -16.18
C LEU A 340 -6.44 10.46 -16.05
N ILE A 341 -5.84 10.00 -17.15
CA ILE A 341 -4.86 8.90 -17.13
C ILE A 341 -3.47 9.52 -17.27
N ASN A 342 -2.58 9.18 -16.35
CA ASN A 342 -1.18 9.61 -16.40
C ASN A 342 -0.29 8.36 -16.42
N PRO A 343 0.45 8.11 -17.52
CA PRO A 343 1.53 7.13 -17.47
C PRO A 343 2.59 7.65 -16.51
N LEU A 344 2.91 6.87 -15.48
CA LEU A 344 4.09 7.16 -14.69
C LEU A 344 5.31 6.70 -15.48
N ASP A 345 5.80 7.54 -16.39
CA ASP A 345 7.21 7.47 -16.80
C ASP A 345 8.03 7.99 -15.62
N ILE A 346 8.21 7.16 -14.59
CA ILE A 346 9.22 7.42 -13.59
C ILE A 346 10.53 7.34 -14.37
N PHE A 347 11.14 8.49 -14.62
CA PHE A 347 12.59 8.58 -14.77
C PHE A 347 13.17 7.87 -13.56
N ARG A 348 13.43 6.56 -13.69
CA ARG A 348 14.20 5.84 -12.69
C ARG A 348 15.47 6.66 -12.54
N PRO A 349 15.85 7.07 -11.31
CA PRO A 349 17.16 7.66 -11.13
C PRO A 349 18.14 6.62 -11.67
N VAL A 350 18.78 6.96 -12.79
CA VAL A 350 19.96 6.26 -13.24
C VAL A 350 20.94 6.49 -12.10
N HIS A 351 21.08 5.51 -11.21
CA HIS A 351 22.22 5.46 -10.31
C HIS A 351 23.45 5.39 -11.22
N LEU A 352 24.10 6.53 -11.40
CA LEU A 352 25.47 6.62 -11.89
C LEU A 352 26.42 6.02 -10.85
#